data_AF-A0A2I9CXK3-F1
#
_entry.id   AF-A0A2I9CXK3-F1
#
_cell.length_a   1.000
_cell.length_b   1.000
_cell.length_c   1.000
_cell.angle_alpha   90.00
_cell.angle_beta   90.00
_cell.angle_gamma   90.00
#
_symmetry.space_group_name_H-M   'P 1'
#
loop_
_entity.id
_entity.type
_entity.pdbx_description
1 polymer ?
#
loop_
_entity_poly.entity_id
_entity_poly.type
_entity_poly.pdbx_seq_one_letter_code
_entity_poly.pdbx_strand_id
1 'polypeptide(L)'
;MNQLDLLLESFRRNGRVNAVLLGTLADADLDLSDGRGGWTVGQHLGHMAHFRLDWLSNISPPHAEGLPAAIARDGESFRLRLRDPAELGRAFAIGDDAALGAVQDAITSGQPFADPWNEGTYPSHPAHFLQHIIVHDSHHRGQVMALLRLGGRPKEQLDKLEEHWAIWRE
;
A
#
# COMPACT_ATOMS: atom_id res chain seq x y z
N MET A 1 8.09 -21.81 -12.41
CA MET A 1 7.60 -20.45 -12.12
C MET A 1 7.92 -19.59 -13.32
N ASN A 2 6.92 -19.01 -13.98
CA ASN A 2 7.16 -18.06 -15.06
C ASN A 2 7.48 -16.66 -14.48
N GLN A 3 7.88 -15.70 -15.31
CA GLN A 3 8.24 -14.35 -14.85
C GLN A 3 7.07 -13.62 -14.17
N LEU A 4 5.85 -13.85 -14.63
CA LEU A 4 4.65 -13.27 -14.04
C LEU A 4 4.36 -13.89 -12.67
N ASP A 5 4.44 -15.21 -12.53
CA ASP A 5 4.26 -15.91 -11.24
C ASP A 5 5.22 -15.36 -10.18
N LEU A 6 6.48 -15.12 -10.55
CA LEU A 6 7.50 -14.56 -9.65
C LEU A 6 7.14 -13.12 -9.20
N LEU A 7 6.58 -12.31 -10.11
CA LEU A 7 6.10 -10.98 -9.77
C LEU A 7 4.87 -11.04 -8.86
N LEU A 8 3.90 -11.92 -9.14
CA LEU A 8 2.72 -12.10 -8.30
C LEU A 8 3.09 -12.58 -6.89
N GLU A 9 4.08 -13.46 -6.80
CA GLU A 9 4.64 -13.87 -5.52
C GLU A 9 5.31 -12.70 -4.78
N SER A 10 6.12 -11.90 -5.49
CA SER A 10 6.77 -10.71 -4.92
C SER A 10 5.73 -9.71 -4.38
N PHE A 11 4.63 -9.52 -5.11
CA PHE A 11 3.51 -8.67 -4.67
C PHE A 11 2.86 -9.20 -3.39
N ARG A 12 2.58 -10.51 -3.30
CA ARG A 12 2.04 -11.13 -2.08
C ARG A 12 3.01 -11.03 -0.90
N ARG A 13 4.31 -11.18 -1.13
CA ARG A 13 5.34 -10.99 -0.10
C ARG A 13 5.31 -9.55 0.43
N ASN A 14 5.18 -8.56 -0.44
CA ASN A 14 5.00 -7.15 -0.04
C ASN A 14 3.77 -6.94 0.86
N GLY A 15 2.61 -7.48 0.47
CA GLY A 15 1.38 -7.40 1.28
C GLY A 15 1.55 -8.04 2.67
N ARG A 16 2.23 -9.19 2.76
CA ARG A 16 2.55 -9.84 4.04
C ARG A 16 3.46 -8.99 4.93
N VAL A 17 4.44 -8.30 4.35
CA VAL A 17 5.28 -7.37 5.12
C VAL A 17 4.45 -6.20 5.67
N ASN A 18 3.54 -5.64 4.88
CA ASN A 18 2.64 -4.59 5.36
C ASN A 18 1.73 -5.11 6.49
N ALA A 19 1.23 -6.34 6.39
CA ALA A 19 0.43 -6.97 7.43
C ALA A 19 1.21 -7.15 8.75
N VAL A 20 2.49 -7.54 8.68
CA VAL A 20 3.35 -7.62 9.88
C VAL A 20 3.48 -6.25 10.54
N LEU A 21 3.79 -5.20 9.77
CA LEU A 21 3.88 -3.84 10.30
C LEU A 21 2.59 -3.41 10.99
N LEU A 22 1.45 -3.51 10.29
CA LEU A 22 0.14 -3.11 10.80
C LEU A 22 -0.24 -3.88 12.08
N GLY A 23 0.10 -5.17 12.14
CA GLY A 23 -0.14 -6.00 13.32
C GLY A 23 0.66 -5.62 14.57
N THR A 24 1.67 -4.74 14.45
CA THR A 24 2.43 -4.22 15.60
C THR A 24 1.95 -2.86 16.10
N LEU A 25 1.08 -2.17 15.35
CA LEU A 25 0.72 -0.79 15.65
C LEU A 25 -0.36 -0.70 16.74
N ALA A 26 -0.18 0.26 17.64
CA ALA A 26 -1.24 0.77 18.49
C ALA A 26 -1.91 1.99 17.84
N ASP A 27 -3.13 2.34 18.23
CA ASP A 27 -3.81 3.55 17.74
C ASP A 27 -2.98 4.82 17.96
N ALA A 28 -2.30 4.93 19.12
CA ALA A 28 -1.41 6.05 19.42
C ALA A 28 -0.20 6.16 18.47
N ASP A 29 0.24 5.05 17.85
CA ASP A 29 1.34 5.09 16.89
C ASP A 29 0.96 5.89 15.64
N LEU A 30 -0.34 5.95 15.29
CA LEU A 30 -0.83 6.61 14.07
C LEU A 30 -0.66 8.13 14.09
N ASP A 31 -0.53 8.72 15.27
CA ASP A 31 -0.38 10.17 15.46
C ASP A 31 1.10 10.59 15.52
N LEU A 32 2.05 9.65 15.48
CA LEU A 32 3.47 9.94 15.44
C LEU A 32 3.83 10.68 14.14
N SER A 33 4.56 11.79 14.27
CA SER A 33 5.05 12.62 13.16
C SER A 33 6.47 13.08 13.41
N ASP A 34 7.09 13.66 12.38
CA ASP A 34 8.42 14.29 12.50
C ASP A 34 8.39 15.64 13.23
N GLY A 35 7.20 16.19 13.48
CA GLY A 35 6.99 17.52 14.03
C GLY A 35 7.45 18.67 13.12
N ARG A 36 7.73 18.39 11.84
CA ARG A 36 8.26 19.36 10.85
C ARG A 36 7.34 19.58 9.65
N GLY A 37 6.08 19.14 9.78
CA GLY A 37 5.07 19.26 8.73
C GLY A 37 5.02 18.07 7.78
N GLY A 38 5.78 17.00 8.06
CA GLY A 38 5.60 15.71 7.40
C GLY A 38 4.29 15.02 7.78
N TRP A 39 3.98 13.93 7.09
CA TRP A 39 2.80 13.11 7.40
C TRP A 39 3.00 12.33 8.70
N THR A 40 1.90 12.05 9.39
CA THR A 40 1.90 11.08 10.49
C THR A 40 2.05 9.65 9.96
N VAL A 41 2.38 8.71 10.85
CA VAL A 41 2.34 7.27 10.55
C VAL A 41 0.99 6.87 9.96
N GLY A 42 -0.10 7.33 10.57
CA GLY A 42 -1.45 7.05 10.09
C GLY A 42 -1.71 7.62 8.70
N GLN A 43 -1.23 8.82 8.39
CA GLN A 43 -1.37 9.41 7.06
C GLN A 43 -0.58 8.62 5.99
N HIS A 44 0.64 8.17 6.29
CA HIS A 44 1.40 7.30 5.39
C HIS A 44 0.66 5.99 5.11
N LEU A 45 0.18 5.31 6.15
CA LEU A 45 -0.53 4.03 6.01
C LEU A 45 -1.88 4.19 5.30
N GLY A 46 -2.62 5.24 5.62
CA GLY A 46 -3.86 5.59 4.95
C GLY A 46 -3.63 5.88 3.47
N HIS A 47 -2.57 6.63 3.13
CA HIS A 47 -2.20 6.89 1.75
C HIS A 47 -1.83 5.61 1.00
N MET A 48 -1.00 4.75 1.59
CA MET A 48 -0.66 3.44 1.02
C MET A 48 -1.92 2.59 0.74
N ALA A 49 -2.83 2.46 1.71
CA ALA A 49 -4.08 1.73 1.50
C ALA A 49 -4.95 2.37 0.40
N HIS A 50 -5.12 3.69 0.44
CA HIS A 50 -5.96 4.42 -0.50
C HIS A 50 -5.38 4.47 -1.92
N PHE A 51 -4.07 4.33 -2.07
CA PHE A 51 -3.39 4.31 -3.36
C PHE A 51 -3.99 3.29 -4.32
N ARG A 52 -4.41 2.12 -3.81
CA ARG A 52 -5.08 1.09 -4.63
C ARG A 52 -6.40 1.61 -5.18
N LEU A 53 -7.26 2.19 -4.32
CA LEU A 53 -8.53 2.76 -4.71
C LEU A 53 -8.36 3.93 -5.70
N ASP A 54 -7.44 4.86 -5.42
CA ASP A 54 -7.17 6.01 -6.29
C ASP A 54 -6.75 5.55 -7.70
N TRP A 55 -5.76 4.66 -7.80
CA TRP A 55 -5.32 4.15 -9.10
C TRP A 55 -6.41 3.33 -9.79
N LEU A 56 -7.04 2.38 -9.10
CA LEU A 56 -8.09 1.55 -9.69
C LEU A 56 -9.26 2.39 -10.20
N SER A 57 -9.63 3.47 -9.49
CA SER A 57 -10.72 4.36 -9.93
C SER A 57 -10.43 5.03 -11.28
N ASN A 58 -9.15 5.22 -11.63
CA ASN A 58 -8.75 5.78 -12.92
C ASN A 58 -8.59 4.70 -13.99
N ILE A 59 -8.02 3.54 -13.63
CA ILE A 59 -7.47 2.59 -14.61
C ILE A 59 -8.35 1.35 -14.82
N SER A 60 -9.16 1.01 -13.81
CA SER A 60 -10.10 -0.10 -13.81
C SER A 60 -11.26 0.15 -12.83
N PRO A 61 -12.18 1.07 -13.14
CA PRO A 61 -13.29 1.42 -12.24
C PRO A 61 -14.10 0.21 -11.71
N PRO A 62 -14.35 -0.86 -12.48
CA PRO A 62 -15.03 -2.05 -11.95
C PRO A 62 -14.30 -2.72 -10.78
N HIS A 63 -12.96 -2.70 -10.76
CA HIS A 63 -12.17 -3.25 -9.66
C HIS A 63 -12.04 -2.28 -8.47
N ALA A 64 -12.32 -0.99 -8.68
CA ALA A 64 -12.36 0.01 -7.62
C ALA A 64 -13.66 -0.03 -6.80
N GLU A 65 -14.72 -0.59 -7.37
CA GLU A 65 -16.05 -0.58 -6.78
C GLU A 65 -16.07 -1.27 -5.41
N GLY A 66 -16.61 -0.56 -4.40
CA GLY A 66 -16.71 -1.07 -3.04
C GLY A 66 -15.42 -1.06 -2.22
N LEU A 67 -14.28 -0.63 -2.79
CA LEU A 67 -13.05 -0.50 -2.02
C LEU A 67 -13.17 0.58 -0.92
N PRO A 68 -12.62 0.33 0.28
CA PRO A 68 -12.73 1.27 1.38
C PRO A 68 -11.86 2.51 1.17
N ALA A 69 -12.44 3.69 1.39
CA ALA A 69 -11.69 4.94 1.38
C ALA A 69 -10.90 5.12 2.69
N ALA A 70 -9.61 4.80 2.68
CA ALA A 70 -8.73 4.96 3.84
C ALA A 70 -8.47 6.43 4.22
N ILE A 71 -8.58 7.36 3.27
CA ILE A 71 -8.43 8.81 3.51
C ILE A 71 -9.66 9.59 3.03
N ALA A 72 -9.83 10.80 3.56
CA ALA A 72 -10.73 11.82 3.05
C ALA A 72 -9.89 12.97 2.52
N ARG A 73 -10.14 13.40 1.28
CA ARG A 73 -9.49 14.57 0.67
C ARG A 73 -10.33 15.83 0.92
N ASP A 74 -9.65 16.92 1.25
CA ASP A 74 -10.21 18.26 1.45
C ASP A 74 -9.22 19.27 0.82
N GLY A 75 -9.41 19.53 -0.48
CA GLY A 75 -8.44 20.26 -1.31
C GLY A 75 -7.11 19.50 -1.44
N GLU A 76 -5.99 20.19 -1.16
CA GLU A 76 -4.64 19.61 -1.16
C GLU A 76 -4.33 18.79 0.10
N SER A 77 -5.17 18.90 1.12
CA SER A 77 -5.00 18.16 2.38
C SER A 77 -5.78 16.85 2.35
N PHE A 78 -5.27 15.84 3.04
CA PHE A 78 -6.06 14.65 3.36
C PHE A 78 -5.98 14.29 4.83
N ARG A 79 -7.06 13.67 5.30
CA ARG A 79 -7.23 13.17 6.67
C ARG A 79 -7.39 11.67 6.63
N LEU A 80 -6.79 10.99 7.61
CA LEU A 80 -6.99 9.56 7.81
C LEU A 80 -8.45 9.29 8.22
N ARG A 81 -9.13 8.36 7.54
CA ARG A 81 -10.48 7.90 7.91
C ARG A 81 -10.46 6.60 8.70
N LEU A 82 -9.67 5.63 8.24
CA LEU A 82 -9.54 4.33 8.89
C LEU A 82 -8.45 4.42 9.95
N ARG A 83 -8.84 4.60 11.20
CA ARG A 83 -7.92 4.67 12.34
C ARG A 83 -7.68 3.34 13.02
N ASP A 84 -8.55 2.35 12.85
CA ASP A 84 -8.27 1.01 13.39
C ASP A 84 -7.19 0.33 12.51
N PRO A 85 -6.01 -0.05 13.07
CA PRO A 85 -5.00 -0.78 12.32
C PRO A 85 -5.52 -2.08 11.68
N ALA A 86 -6.52 -2.73 12.28
CA ALA A 86 -7.16 -3.91 11.71
C ALA A 86 -8.05 -3.56 10.51
N GLU A 87 -8.75 -2.40 10.53
CA GLU A 87 -9.48 -1.88 9.37
C GLU A 87 -8.53 -1.49 8.23
N LEU A 88 -7.42 -0.84 8.55
CA LEU A 88 -6.37 -0.55 7.57
C LEU A 88 -5.83 -1.85 6.96
N GLY A 89 -5.51 -2.86 7.77
CA GLY A 89 -5.08 -4.17 7.29
C GLY A 89 -6.07 -4.82 6.33
N ARG A 90 -7.38 -4.72 6.62
CA ARG A 90 -8.43 -5.18 5.69
C ARG A 90 -8.45 -4.37 4.40
N ALA A 91 -8.29 -3.05 4.47
CA ALA A 91 -8.24 -2.18 3.29
C ALA A 91 -7.03 -2.51 2.38
N PHE A 92 -5.86 -2.79 2.96
CA PHE A 92 -4.69 -3.28 2.21
C PHE A 92 -5.01 -4.60 1.52
N ALA A 93 -5.53 -5.60 2.24
CA ALA A 93 -5.79 -6.92 1.68
C ALA A 93 -6.80 -6.87 0.52
N ILE A 94 -7.94 -6.21 0.71
CA ILE A 94 -8.98 -6.08 -0.32
C ILE A 94 -8.45 -5.26 -1.52
N GLY A 95 -7.69 -4.20 -1.26
CA GLY A 95 -7.06 -3.40 -2.32
C GLY A 95 -6.02 -4.17 -3.12
N ASP A 96 -5.21 -5.01 -2.46
CA ASP A 96 -4.21 -5.85 -3.11
C ASP A 96 -4.88 -6.94 -3.98
N ASP A 97 -5.97 -7.55 -3.49
CA ASP A 97 -6.77 -8.50 -4.27
C ASP A 97 -7.41 -7.84 -5.50
N ALA A 98 -7.94 -6.62 -5.35
CA ALA A 98 -8.51 -5.88 -6.47
C ALA A 98 -7.46 -5.45 -7.51
N ALA A 99 -6.28 -5.01 -7.06
CA ALA A 99 -5.16 -4.70 -7.94
C ALA A 99 -4.68 -5.94 -8.72
N LEU A 100 -4.62 -7.09 -8.05
CA LEU A 100 -4.30 -8.36 -8.67
C LEU A 100 -5.33 -8.74 -9.74
N GLY A 101 -6.63 -8.65 -9.43
CA GLY A 101 -7.72 -8.91 -10.37
C GLY A 101 -7.64 -8.02 -11.61
N ALA A 102 -7.45 -6.71 -11.41
CA ALA A 102 -7.35 -5.76 -12.50
C ALA A 102 -6.20 -6.09 -13.46
N VAL A 103 -5.04 -6.50 -12.93
CA VAL A 103 -3.89 -6.90 -13.74
C VAL A 103 -4.14 -8.22 -14.46
N GLN A 104 -4.77 -9.19 -13.81
CA GLN A 104 -5.11 -10.47 -14.44
C GLN A 104 -6.10 -10.30 -15.59
N ASP A 105 -7.10 -9.45 -15.42
CA ASP A 105 -8.08 -9.12 -16.46
C ASP A 105 -7.46 -8.37 -17.64
N ALA A 106 -6.57 -7.41 -17.37
CA ALA A 106 -5.83 -6.69 -18.41
C ALA A 106 -4.94 -7.64 -19.22
N ILE A 107 -4.22 -8.56 -18.56
CA ILE A 107 -3.39 -9.58 -19.22
C ILE A 107 -4.26 -10.53 -20.06
N THR A 108 -5.37 -11.01 -19.51
CA THR A 108 -6.25 -11.99 -20.18
C THR A 108 -6.96 -11.38 -21.39
N SER A 109 -7.40 -10.13 -21.28
CA SER A 109 -8.07 -9.41 -22.38
C SER A 109 -7.10 -8.89 -23.44
N GLY A 110 -5.80 -8.78 -23.12
CA GLY A 110 -4.78 -8.18 -23.97
C GLY A 110 -4.97 -6.67 -24.19
N GLN A 111 -5.85 -6.02 -23.40
CA GLN A 111 -6.08 -4.59 -23.47
C GLN A 111 -5.22 -3.86 -22.42
N PRO A 112 -4.62 -2.71 -22.76
CA PRO A 112 -3.96 -1.87 -21.77
C PRO A 112 -5.00 -1.30 -20.79
N PHE A 113 -4.52 -0.84 -19.63
CA PHE A 113 -5.36 -0.06 -18.74
C PHE A 113 -5.84 1.23 -19.40
N ALA A 114 -6.99 1.73 -18.94
CA ALA A 114 -7.46 3.05 -19.34
C ALA A 114 -6.47 4.12 -18.86
N ASP A 115 -6.19 5.10 -19.71
CA ASP A 115 -5.37 6.28 -19.38
C ASP A 115 -6.16 7.57 -19.61
N PRO A 116 -7.22 7.82 -18.83
CA PRO A 116 -8.12 8.95 -19.05
C PRO A 116 -7.45 10.31 -18.86
N TRP A 117 -6.32 10.35 -18.14
CA TRP A 117 -5.59 11.57 -17.79
C TRP A 117 -4.29 11.73 -18.58
N ASN A 118 -3.96 10.79 -19.47
CA ASN A 118 -2.73 10.76 -20.24
C ASN A 118 -1.47 10.82 -19.35
N GLU A 119 -1.49 10.07 -18.24
CA GLU A 119 -0.43 9.98 -17.24
C GLU A 119 0.55 8.83 -17.52
N GLY A 120 0.32 8.04 -18.58
CA GLY A 120 1.16 6.90 -18.93
C GLY A 120 0.86 5.70 -18.06
N THR A 121 -0.40 5.26 -18.07
CA THR A 121 -0.93 4.19 -17.22
C THR A 121 -0.37 2.80 -17.55
N TYR A 122 0.89 2.55 -17.18
CA TYR A 122 1.59 1.27 -17.34
C TYR A 122 1.61 0.74 -18.80
N PRO A 123 1.98 1.57 -19.81
CA PRO A 123 1.81 1.25 -21.23
C PRO A 123 2.64 0.05 -21.70
N SER A 124 3.73 -0.29 -21.01
CA SER A 124 4.59 -1.42 -21.38
C SER A 124 4.01 -2.77 -20.97
N HIS A 125 3.41 -2.86 -19.78
CA HIS A 125 2.82 -4.09 -19.26
C HIS A 125 1.94 -3.77 -18.03
N PRO A 126 0.71 -4.31 -17.91
CA PRO A 126 -0.19 -4.02 -16.79
C PRO A 126 0.39 -4.40 -15.43
N ALA A 127 1.24 -5.43 -15.38
CA ALA A 127 1.88 -5.85 -14.13
C ALA A 127 2.85 -4.82 -13.52
N HIS A 128 3.23 -3.76 -14.27
CA HIS A 128 3.94 -2.62 -13.68
C HIS A 128 3.12 -1.91 -12.60
N PHE A 129 1.79 -2.02 -12.61
CA PHE A 129 0.95 -1.52 -11.52
C PHE A 129 1.28 -2.21 -10.19
N LEU A 130 1.42 -3.53 -10.18
CA LEU A 130 1.80 -4.28 -8.97
C LEU A 130 3.21 -3.92 -8.51
N GLN A 131 4.14 -3.71 -9.45
CA GLN A 131 5.49 -3.26 -9.12
C GLN A 131 5.51 -1.85 -8.53
N HIS A 132 4.68 -0.95 -9.06
CA HIS A 132 4.51 0.40 -8.52
C HIS A 132 4.03 0.33 -7.07
N ILE A 133 3.04 -0.52 -6.76
CA ILE A 133 2.59 -0.74 -5.38
C ILE A 133 3.74 -1.24 -4.48
N ILE A 134 4.54 -2.22 -4.92
CA ILE A 134 5.66 -2.75 -4.12
C ILE A 134 6.67 -1.65 -3.76
N VAL A 135 7.04 -0.81 -4.74
CA VAL A 135 8.01 0.27 -4.54
C VAL A 135 7.41 1.40 -3.69
N HIS A 136 6.16 1.77 -3.96
CA HIS A 136 5.41 2.79 -3.21
C HIS A 136 5.26 2.42 -1.74
N ASP A 137 4.84 1.19 -1.46
CA ASP A 137 4.71 0.69 -0.09
C ASP A 137 6.06 0.65 0.63
N SER A 138 7.11 0.20 -0.06
CA SER A 138 8.45 0.13 0.55
C SER A 138 9.00 1.53 0.87
N HIS A 139 8.73 2.52 0.02
CA HIS A 139 9.08 3.92 0.26
C HIS A 139 8.40 4.45 1.54
N HIS A 140 7.08 4.31 1.64
CA HIS A 140 6.33 4.80 2.79
C HIS A 140 6.57 3.98 4.06
N ARG A 141 6.80 2.65 3.96
CA ARG A 141 7.20 1.81 5.09
C ARG A 141 8.51 2.30 5.72
N GLY A 142 9.48 2.72 4.90
CA GLY A 142 10.71 3.34 5.41
C GLY A 142 10.45 4.61 6.23
N GLN A 143 9.52 5.46 5.78
CA GLN A 143 9.11 6.66 6.50
C GLN A 143 8.39 6.32 7.81
N VAL A 144 7.46 5.35 7.78
CA VAL A 144 6.78 4.85 8.99
C VAL A 144 7.79 4.32 10.00
N MET A 145 8.76 3.52 9.58
CA MET A 145 9.81 2.99 10.47
C MET A 145 10.65 4.11 11.10
N ALA A 146 10.92 5.18 10.36
CA ALA A 146 11.63 6.35 10.90
C ALA A 146 10.80 7.08 11.96
N LEU A 147 9.50 7.26 11.73
CA LEU A 147 8.58 7.90 12.67
C LEU A 147 8.36 7.07 13.94
N LEU A 148 8.22 5.74 13.83
CA LEU A 148 8.16 4.85 14.99
C LEU A 148 9.41 4.97 15.87
N ARG A 149 10.59 5.05 15.24
CA ARG A 149 11.86 5.25 15.95
C ARG A 149 11.93 6.62 16.63
N LEU A 150 11.53 7.68 15.93
CA LEU A 150 11.49 9.04 16.46
C LEU A 150 10.49 9.18 17.61
N GLY A 151 9.36 8.48 17.53
CA GLY A 151 8.33 8.39 18.57
C GLY A 151 8.75 7.61 19.82
N GLY A 152 9.99 7.10 19.88
CA GLY A 152 10.54 6.44 21.06
C GLY A 152 10.16 4.96 21.18
N ARG A 153 9.74 4.30 20.10
CA ARG A 153 9.47 2.86 20.13
C ARG A 153 10.74 2.10 20.59
N PRO A 154 10.65 1.20 21.58
CA PRO A 154 11.82 0.49 22.10
C PRO A 154 12.58 -0.25 20.99
N LYS A 155 13.92 -0.26 21.09
CA LYS A 155 14.79 -0.91 20.10
C LYS A 155 14.41 -2.37 19.90
N GLU A 156 14.08 -3.10 20.95
CA GLU A 156 13.72 -4.51 20.88
C GLU A 156 12.43 -4.75 20.09
N GLN A 157 11.48 -3.80 20.13
CA GLN A 157 10.27 -3.87 19.31
C GLN A 157 10.56 -3.57 17.84
N LEU A 158 11.43 -2.60 17.57
CA LEU A 158 11.87 -2.29 16.21
C LEU A 158 12.69 -3.43 15.61
N ASP A 159 13.58 -4.06 16.36
CA ASP A 159 14.39 -5.21 15.92
C ASP A 159 13.50 -6.41 15.57
N LYS A 160 12.47 -6.70 16.39
CA LYS A 160 11.47 -7.72 16.04
C LYS A 160 10.71 -7.37 14.76
N LEU A 161 10.40 -6.10 14.56
CA LEU A 161 9.71 -5.66 13.35
C LEU A 161 10.60 -5.90 12.13
N GLU A 162 11.92 -5.69 12.18
CA GLU A 162 12.87 -6.00 11.10
C GLU A 162 12.88 -7.50 10.70
N GLU A 163 12.37 -8.41 11.52
CA GLU A 163 12.23 -9.83 11.14
C GLU A 163 11.31 -10.03 9.93
N HIS A 164 10.46 -9.05 9.58
CA HIS A 164 9.62 -9.08 8.37
C HIS A 164 10.42 -9.31 7.09
N TRP A 165 11.72 -8.97 7.06
CA TRP A 165 12.58 -9.24 5.90
C TRP A 165 12.77 -10.73 5.62
N ALA A 166 12.51 -11.61 6.60
CA ALA A 166 12.54 -13.05 6.39
C ALA A 166 11.52 -13.49 5.32
N ILE A 167 10.40 -12.78 5.17
CA ILE A 167 9.37 -13.04 4.15
C ILE A 167 9.96 -13.01 2.74
N TRP A 168 10.98 -12.17 2.50
CA TRP A 168 11.62 -12.07 1.18
C TRP A 168 12.63 -13.19 0.90
N ARG A 169 13.00 -14.00 1.90
CA ARG A 169 14.00 -15.07 1.79
C ARG A 169 13.42 -16.48 1.86
N GLU A 170 12.10 -16.60 1.93
CA GLU A 170 11.37 -17.88 1.85
C GLU A 170 11.60 -18.59 0.51
#